data_AF-A0A2M7V7G3-F1
#
_entry.id   AF-A0A2M7V7G3-F1
#
_cell.length_a   1.000
_cell.length_b   1.000
_cell.length_c   1.000
_cell.angle_alpha   90.00
_cell.angle_beta   90.00
_cell.angle_gamma   90.00
#
_symmetry.space_group_name_H-M   'P 1'
#
loop_
_entity.id
_entity.type
_entity.pdbx_description
1 polymer ?
#
loop_
_entity_poly.entity_id
_entity_poly.type
_entity_poly.pdbx_seq_one_letter_code
_entity_poly.pdbx_strand_id
1 'polypeptide(L)' 'LVSQTKREVSGYQAITIAFQTTEYLDGAVMQLEQTFLRTEKEGYLITLTGTPEGALQYEKVYTDFLDSLVIE' A
#
# COMPACT_ATOMS: atom_id res chain seq x y z
N LEU A 1 -12.20 5.97 2.67
CA LEU A 1 -10.84 6.00 3.24
C LEU A 1 -10.87 5.16 4.51
N VAL A 2 -10.07 4.10 4.58
CA VAL A 2 -9.97 3.21 5.75
C VAL A 2 -8.90 3.73 6.70
N SER A 3 -7.71 4.05 6.20
CA SER A 3 -6.62 4.62 7.01
C SER A 3 -5.62 5.41 6.17
N GLN A 4 -4.83 6.23 6.85
CA GLN A 4 -3.64 6.87 6.29
C GLN A 4 -2.51 6.81 7.33
N THR A 5 -1.38 6.26 6.95
CA THR A 5 -0.20 6.10 7.81
C THR A 5 1.04 6.71 7.16
N LYS A 6 1.87 7.35 7.98
CA LYS A 6 3.22 7.77 7.57
C LYS A 6 4.20 6.66 7.94
N ARG A 7 5.16 6.40 7.06
CA ARG A 7 6.25 5.45 7.30
C ARG A 7 7.52 5.88 6.58
N GLU A 8 8.61 5.19 6.87
CA GLU A 8 9.84 5.29 6.10
C GLU A 8 9.97 4.04 5.21
N VAL A 9 10.45 4.22 3.98
CA VAL A 9 10.76 3.15 3.02
C VAL A 9 12.12 3.46 2.43
N SER A 10 13.11 2.59 2.65
CA SER A 10 14.49 2.79 2.19
C SER A 10 15.09 4.16 2.58
N GLY A 11 14.77 4.69 3.76
CA GLY A 11 15.23 6.00 4.23
C GLY A 11 14.42 7.21 3.73
N TYR A 12 13.41 6.99 2.89
CA TYR A 12 12.56 8.05 2.35
C TYR A 12 11.17 8.07 3.02
N GLN A 13 10.63 9.28 3.22
CA GLN A 13 9.30 9.45 3.79
C GLN A 13 8.22 8.98 2.80
N ALA A 14 7.36 8.08 3.27
CA ALA A 14 6.26 7.51 2.50
C ALA A 14 4.92 7.71 3.21
N ILE A 15 3.86 7.75 2.41
CA ILE A 15 2.47 7.75 2.90
C ILE A 15 1.80 6.49 2.38
N THR A 16 1.19 5.71 3.26
CA THR A 16 0.34 4.59 2.87
C THR A 16 -1.12 4.96 3.10
N ILE A 17 -1.95 4.77 2.09
CA ILE A 17 -3.39 5.04 2.12
C ILE A 17 -4.11 3.72 1.91
N ALA A 18 -4.97 3.33 2.85
CA ALA A 18 -5.85 2.20 2.70
C ALA A 18 -7.27 2.68 2.36
N PHE A 19 -7.91 2.10 1.34
CA PHE A 19 -9.30 2.37 1.04
C PHE A 19 -9.97 1.15 0.41
N GLN A 20 -11.30 1.12 0.50
CA GLN A 20 -12.13 0.10 -0.10
C GLN A 20 -12.97 0.70 -1.23
N THR A 21 -13.24 -0.11 -2.24
CA THR A 21 -14.18 0.19 -3.33
C THR A 21 -15.11 -0.99 -3.53
N THR A 22 -16.37 -0.70 -3.87
CA THR A 22 -17.46 -1.69 -3.97
C THR A 22 -17.82 -2.04 -5.42
N GLU A 23 -17.02 -1.61 -6.40
CA GLU A 23 -17.28 -1.80 -7.84
C GLU A 23 -16.27 -2.74 -8.51
N TYR A 24 -15.75 -3.72 -7.78
CA TYR A 24 -14.87 -4.75 -8.33
C TYR A 24 -15.63 -6.07 -8.47
N LEU A 25 -15.44 -6.80 -9.59
CA LEU A 25 -15.99 -8.14 -9.89
C LEU A 25 -17.32 -8.48 -9.20
N ASP A 26 -18.45 -8.23 -9.87
CA ASP A 26 -19.80 -8.59 -9.41
C ASP A 26 -20.23 -7.95 -8.07
N GLY A 27 -19.70 -6.76 -7.77
CA GLY A 27 -20.05 -6.01 -6.55
C GLY A 27 -19.27 -6.45 -5.31
N ALA A 28 -18.22 -7.24 -5.49
CA ALA A 28 -17.29 -7.58 -4.42
C ALA A 28 -16.56 -6.33 -3.91
N VAL A 29 -16.36 -6.28 -2.59
CA VAL A 29 -15.53 -5.24 -1.98
C VAL A 29 -14.07 -5.57 -2.25
N MET A 30 -13.35 -4.60 -2.80
CA MET A 30 -11.90 -4.64 -2.97
C MET A 30 -11.26 -3.63 -2.00
N GLN A 31 -10.19 -4.04 -1.34
CA GLN A 31 -9.34 -3.18 -0.55
C GLN A 31 -8.01 -2.93 -1.28
N LEU A 32 -7.57 -1.68 -1.26
CA LEU A 32 -6.28 -1.25 -1.77
C LEU A 32 -5.49 -0.61 -0.64
N GLU A 33 -4.22 -0.97 -0.55
CA GLU A 33 -3.24 -0.25 0.26
C GLU A 33 -2.19 0.31 -0.69
N GLN A 34 -2.14 1.64 -0.81
CA GLN A 34 -1.28 2.34 -1.75
C GLN A 34 -0.22 3.11 -0.99
N THR A 35 1.04 2.74 -1.20
CA THR A 35 2.20 3.44 -0.64
C THR A 35 2.81 4.35 -1.69
N PHE A 36 2.78 5.65 -1.38
CA PHE A 36 3.37 6.72 -2.18
C PHE A 36 4.71 7.10 -1.56
N LEU A 37 5.74 7.09 -2.39
CA LEU A 37 7.09 7.46 -2.02
C LEU A 37 7.70 8.37 -3.08
N ARG A 38 8.48 9.37 -2.65
CA ARG A 38 9.20 10.26 -3.56
C ARG A 38 10.65 10.39 -3.13
N THR A 39 11.58 10.20 -4.06
CA THR A 39 12.99 10.57 -3.90
C THR A 39 13.21 11.99 -4.40
N GLU A 40 14.46 12.40 -4.59
CA GLU A 40 14.76 13.67 -5.26
C GLU A 40 14.48 13.63 -6.77
N LYS A 41 14.50 12.44 -7.39
CA LYS A 41 14.45 12.27 -8.85
C LYS A 41 13.20 11.54 -9.34
N GLU A 42 12.59 10.73 -8.49
CA GLU A 42 11.59 9.74 -8.91
C GLU A 42 10.42 9.66 -7.91
N GLY A 43 9.30 9.15 -8.39
CA GLY A 43 8.13 8.84 -7.58
C GLY A 43 7.75 7.37 -7.75
N TYR A 44 7.50 6.69 -6.65
CA TYR A 44 7.08 5.30 -6.59
C TYR A 44 5.67 5.20 -6.04
N LEU A 45 4.86 4.36 -6.68
CA LEU A 45 3.55 3.95 -6.20
C LEU A 45 3.56 2.42 -6.10
N ILE A 46 3.53 1.90 -4.89
CA ILE A 46 3.36 0.48 -4.62
C ILE A 46 1.93 0.25 -4.18
N THR A 47 1.27 -0.80 -4.68
CA THR A 47 -0.12 -1.11 -4.34
C THR A 47 -0.27 -2.59 -3.99
N LEU A 48 -0.80 -2.86 -2.79
CA LEU A 48 -1.43 -4.13 -2.47
C LEU A 48 -2.91 -4.06 -2.86
N THR A 49 -3.43 -5.11 -3.47
CA THR A 49 -4.86 -5.25 -3.81
C THR A 49 -5.35 -6.61 -3.37
N GLY A 50 -6.52 -6.65 -2.73
CA GLY A 50 -7.16 -7.88 -2.30
C GLY A 50 -8.61 -7.65 -1.85
N THR A 51 -9.26 -8.68 -1.35
CA THR A 51 -10.50 -8.50 -0.56
C THR A 51 -10.13 -7.86 0.79
N PRO A 52 -11.09 -7.31 1.55
CA PRO A 52 -10.82 -6.83 2.91
C PRO A 52 -10.15 -7.90 3.80
N GLU A 53 -10.58 -9.15 3.71
CA GLU A 53 -10.01 -10.27 4.46
C GLU A 53 -8.59 -10.61 3.99
N GLY A 54 -8.37 -10.61 2.67
CA GLY A 54 -7.04 -10.84 2.09
C GLY A 54 -6.05 -9.74 2.47
N ALA A 55 -6.47 -8.47 2.42
CA ALA A 55 -5.63 -7.35 2.82
C ALA A 55 -5.19 -7.48 4.29
N LEU A 56 -6.11 -7.85 5.20
CA LEU A 56 -5.77 -8.11 6.59
C LEU A 56 -4.81 -9.31 6.75
N GLN A 57 -5.03 -10.39 6.01
CA GLN A 57 -4.16 -11.58 6.07
C GLN A 57 -2.74 -11.29 5.59
N TYR A 58 -2.58 -10.43 4.58
CA TYR A 58 -1.30 -10.17 3.92
C TYR A 58 -0.67 -8.82 4.29
N GLU A 59 -1.24 -8.05 5.22
CA GLU A 59 -0.71 -6.76 5.69
C GLU A 59 0.77 -6.86 6.11
N LYS A 60 1.13 -7.92 6.85
CA LYS A 60 2.52 -8.14 7.27
C LYS A 60 3.43 -8.41 6.06
N VAL A 61 2.99 -9.22 5.10
CA VAL A 61 3.78 -9.52 3.89
C VAL A 61 4.03 -8.25 3.09
N TYR A 62 3.00 -7.40 2.97
CA TYR A 62 3.13 -6.12 2.30
C TYR A 62 4.08 -5.17 3.03
N THR A 63 4.00 -5.13 4.36
CA THR A 63 4.93 -4.34 5.19
C THR A 63 6.36 -4.82 5.06
N ASP A 64 6.60 -6.13 5.16
CA ASP A 64 7.92 -6.74 4.99
C ASP A 64 8.48 -6.48 3.57
N PHE A 65 7.63 -6.52 2.54
CA PHE A 65 8.01 -6.18 1.17
C PHE A 65 8.50 -4.72 1.07
N LEU A 66 7.75 -3.76 1.63
CA LEU A 66 8.15 -2.36 1.65
C LEU A 66 9.47 -2.15 2.41
N ASP A 67 9.67 -2.83 3.52
CA ASP A 67 10.90 -2.75 4.31
C ASP A 67 12.11 -3.40 3.61
N SER A 68 11.86 -4.31 2.66
CA SER A 68 12.91 -4.93 1.85
C SER A 68 13.34 -4.11 0.63
N LEU A 69 12.63 -3.02 0.29
CA LEU A 69 12.95 -2.19 -0.86
C LEU A 69 14.30 -1.49 -0.65
N VAL A 70 15.14 -1.55 -1.69
CA VAL A 70 16.39 -0.79 -1.81
C VAL A 70 16.22 0.18 -2.97
N ILE A 71 16.40 1.47 -2.71
CA ILE A 71 16.28 2.55 -3.71
C ILE A 71 17.62 3.28 -3.77
N GLU A 72 18.24 3.29 -4.96
CA GLU A 72 19.57 3.86 -5.23
C GLU A 72 19.52 5.23 -5.92
#